data_AF-A0A1B8EXG4-F1
#
_entry.id   AF-A0A1B8EXG4-F1
#
_cell.length_a   1.000
_cell.length_b   1.000
_cell.length_c   1.000
_cell.angle_alpha   90.00
_cell.angle_beta   90.00
_cell.angle_gamma   90.00
#
_symmetry.space_group_name_H-M   'P 1'
#
loop_
_entity.id
_entity.type
_entity.pdbx_description
1 polymer ?
#
loop_
_entity_poly.entity_id
_entity_poly.type
_entity_poly.pdbx_seq_one_letter_code
_entity_poly.pdbx_strand_id
1 'polypeptide(L)'
;MAEHLHDNSFYSLSCPHNQLNATLQTSQCRLLFVRRNYVFLGTVFAGAFAFEMTFDSVTDSLWDKINKGRQWKDIRAKYIEAGDEE
;
A
#
# COMPACT_ATOMS: atom_id res chain seq x y z
N MET A 1 -51.74 19.03 21.89
CA MET A 1 -51.93 17.58 21.70
C MET A 1 -52.13 17.38 20.21
N ALA A 2 -51.22 16.84 19.40
CA ALA A 2 -50.03 16.01 19.64
C ALA A 2 -49.10 16.10 18.41
N GLU A 3 -47.80 15.85 18.66
CA GLU A 3 -46.80 15.16 17.81
C GLU A 3 -46.49 15.73 16.39
N HIS A 4 -45.27 16.17 16.05
CA HIS A 4 -43.95 15.53 16.12
C HIS A 4 -43.85 14.24 15.29
N LEU A 5 -43.56 14.34 13.98
CA LEU A 5 -42.67 13.37 13.31
C LEU A 5 -41.86 14.05 12.19
N HIS A 6 -40.54 13.91 12.37
CA HIS A 6 -39.49 14.19 11.40
C HIS A 6 -39.58 13.18 10.25
N ASP A 7 -40.03 13.62 9.07
CA ASP A 7 -39.88 12.82 7.87
C ASP A 7 -38.53 13.12 7.22
N ASN A 8 -37.50 12.43 7.73
CA ASN A 8 -36.23 12.22 7.04
C ASN A 8 -36.47 11.34 5.80
N SER A 9 -37.10 11.92 4.79
CA SER A 9 -37.30 11.34 3.46
C SER A 9 -35.99 11.42 2.66
N PHE A 10 -34.96 10.69 3.11
CA PHE A 10 -33.71 10.50 2.36
C PHE A 10 -33.54 9.06 1.87
N TYR A 11 -34.55 8.21 2.07
CA TYR A 11 -34.57 6.81 1.63
C TYR A 11 -35.85 6.46 0.86
N SER A 12 -36.27 7.29 -0.10
CA SER A 12 -37.25 6.87 -1.11
C SER A 12 -36.52 6.50 -2.40
N LEU A 13 -36.37 5.20 -2.62
CA LEU A 13 -36.14 4.63 -3.94
C LEU A 13 -37.17 5.17 -4.93
N SER A 14 -36.72 5.91 -5.93
CA SER A 14 -37.50 6.24 -7.13
C SER A 14 -36.54 6.41 -8.29
N CYS A 15 -36.10 5.29 -8.86
CA CYS A 15 -35.62 5.28 -10.24
C CYS A 15 -36.85 5.14 -11.14
N PRO A 16 -37.23 6.15 -11.95
CA PRO A 16 -38.22 5.94 -12.98
C PRO A 16 -37.67 5.03 -14.08
N HIS A 17 -38.52 4.09 -14.45
CA HIS A 17 -38.39 3.09 -15.48
C HIS A 17 -38.27 3.73 -16.88
N ASN A 18 -37.05 3.78 -17.42
CA ASN A 18 -36.81 3.82 -18.87
C ASN A 18 -35.75 2.78 -19.23
N GLN A 19 -36.23 1.58 -19.56
CA GLN A 19 -35.49 0.32 -19.62
C GLN A 19 -34.84 0.05 -20.99
N LEU A 20 -33.99 0.93 -21.52
CA LEU A 20 -33.32 0.66 -22.81
C LEU A 20 -31.82 1.02 -22.91
N ASN A 21 -31.19 1.56 -21.87
CA ASN A 21 -29.74 1.84 -21.90
C ASN A 21 -29.00 1.58 -20.57
N ALA A 22 -29.64 0.91 -19.61
CA ALA A 22 -29.08 0.66 -18.27
C ALA A 22 -28.30 -0.67 -18.14
N THR A 23 -27.99 -1.37 -19.23
CA THR A 23 -27.20 -2.61 -19.21
C THR A 23 -25.77 -2.47 -19.72
N LEU A 24 -25.29 -1.25 -19.96
CA LEU A 24 -23.88 -0.98 -20.33
C LEU A 24 -23.17 0.03 -19.40
N GLN A 25 -23.61 0.21 -18.14
CA GLN A 25 -23.06 1.28 -17.27
C GLN A 25 -22.74 0.90 -15.82
N THR A 26 -22.63 -0.38 -15.43
CA THR A 26 -22.22 -0.73 -14.05
C THR A 26 -21.05 -1.69 -13.93
N SER A 27 -20.42 -2.08 -15.02
CA SER A 27 -19.27 -3.00 -15.01
C SER A 27 -17.96 -2.29 -15.36
N GLN A 28 -17.83 -1.01 -15.00
CA GLN A 28 -16.53 -0.35 -15.01
C GLN A 28 -15.89 -0.54 -13.64
N CYS A 29 -14.89 -1.43 -13.62
CA CYS A 29 -14.04 -1.78 -12.49
C CYS A 29 -13.62 -0.55 -11.69
N ARG A 30 -14.35 -0.28 -10.60
CA ARG A 30 -14.02 0.79 -9.68
C ARG A 30 -12.92 0.26 -8.76
N LEU A 31 -11.64 0.51 -9.09
CA LEU A 31 -10.54 0.32 -8.14
C LEU A 31 -10.88 1.09 -6.85
N LEU A 32 -11.26 0.35 -5.82
CA LEU A 32 -11.76 0.91 -4.56
C LEU A 32 -10.76 1.83 -3.86
N PHE A 33 -9.47 1.69 -4.20
CA PHE A 33 -8.36 2.46 -3.66
C PHE A 33 -8.33 3.92 -4.13
N VAL A 34 -8.80 4.24 -5.34
CA VAL A 34 -8.64 5.59 -5.94
C VAL A 34 -9.91 6.45 -5.81
N ARG A 35 -11.06 5.83 -5.50
CA ARG A 35 -12.37 6.51 -5.40
C ARG A 35 -12.47 7.44 -4.19
N ARG A 36 -11.71 7.16 -3.13
CA ARG A 36 -11.73 7.90 -1.86
C ARG A 36 -10.38 8.58 -1.66
N ASN A 37 -10.33 9.91 -1.77
CA ASN A 37 -9.09 10.70 -1.65
C ASN A 37 -8.27 10.38 -0.38
N TYR A 38 -8.94 10.11 0.75
CA TYR A 38 -8.23 9.77 1.99
C TYR A 38 -7.62 8.36 1.98
N VAL A 39 -8.24 7.41 1.27
CA VAL A 39 -7.72 6.03 1.13
C VAL A 39 -6.46 6.04 0.29
N PHE A 40 -6.42 6.86 -0.77
CA PHE A 40 -5.24 7.02 -1.62
C PHE A 40 -4.01 7.45 -0.81
N LEU A 41 -4.14 8.50 0.01
CA LEU A 41 -3.04 8.98 0.86
C LEU A 41 -2.58 7.92 1.86
N GLY A 42 -3.52 7.22 2.51
CA GLY A 42 -3.19 6.13 3.43
C GLY A 42 -2.45 4.96 2.76
N THR A 43 -2.87 4.59 1.55
CA THR A 43 -2.22 3.53 0.77
C THR A 43 -0.81 3.93 0.33
N VAL A 44 -0.59 5.19 -0.07
CA VAL A 44 0.75 5.67 -0.44
C VAL A 44 1.70 5.64 0.75
N PHE A 45 1.27 6.13 1.93
CA PHE A 45 2.14 6.08 3.12
C PHE A 45 2.41 4.66 3.60
N ALA A 46 1.37 3.82 3.69
CA ALA A 46 1.56 2.41 4.06
C ALA A 46 2.45 1.66 3.06
N GLY A 47 2.27 1.93 1.76
CA GLY A 47 3.10 1.39 0.70
C GLY A 47 4.55 1.86 0.78
N ALA A 48 4.79 3.14 1.11
CA ALA A 48 6.13 3.69 1.25
C ALA A 48 6.92 2.99 2.37
N PHE A 49 6.34 2.85 3.57
CA PHE A 49 7.00 2.15 4.68
C PHE A 49 7.25 0.67 4.40
N ALA A 50 6.26 -0.02 3.81
CA ALA A 50 6.43 -1.42 3.43
C ALA A 50 7.50 -1.59 2.33
N PHE A 51 7.54 -0.65 1.38
CA PHE A 51 8.52 -0.64 0.31
C PHE A 51 9.93 -0.37 0.83
N GLU A 52 10.12 0.65 1.68
CA GLU A 52 11.41 0.99 2.31
C GLU A 52 12.05 -0.24 2.97
N MET A 53 11.34 -0.90 3.90
CA MET A 53 11.87 -2.05 4.63
C MET A 53 12.23 -3.23 3.71
N THR A 54 11.42 -3.47 2.68
CA THR A 54 11.67 -4.56 1.73
C THR A 54 12.81 -4.20 0.78
N PHE A 55 12.84 -2.97 0.28
CA PHE A 55 13.80 -2.49 -0.70
C PHE A 55 15.21 -2.46 -0.13
N ASP A 56 15.38 -2.00 1.10
CA ASP A 56 16.68 -1.98 1.78
C ASP A 56 17.23 -3.39 1.93
N SER A 57 16.44 -4.30 2.49
CA SER A 57 16.83 -5.70 2.71
C SER A 57 17.20 -6.43 1.41
N VAL A 58 16.44 -6.19 0.35
CA VAL A 58 16.66 -6.82 -0.97
C VAL A 58 17.91 -6.24 -1.63
N THR A 59 18.07 -4.92 -1.59
CA THR A 59 19.18 -4.23 -2.25
C THR A 59 20.51 -4.57 -1.56
N ASP A 60 20.54 -4.60 -0.23
CA ASP A 60 21.72 -5.05 0.53
C ASP A 60 22.07 -6.49 0.17
N SER A 61 21.09 -7.40 0.18
CA SER A 61 21.30 -8.80 -0.18
C SER A 61 21.80 -8.99 -1.61
N LEU A 62 21.35 -8.14 -2.54
CA LEU A 62 21.80 -8.17 -3.93
C LEU A 62 23.24 -7.65 -4.04
N TRP A 63 23.53 -6.52 -3.39
CA TRP A 63 24.85 -5.93 -3.36
C TRP A 63 25.89 -6.87 -2.76
N ASP A 64 25.51 -7.56 -1.69
CA ASP A 64 26.33 -8.53 -0.98
C ASP A 64 26.77 -9.70 -1.86
N LYS A 65 25.83 -10.20 -2.68
CA LYS A 65 26.09 -11.29 -3.61
C LYS A 65 27.02 -10.85 -4.73
N ILE A 66 26.84 -9.64 -5.24
CA ILE A 66 27.65 -9.09 -6.34
C ILE A 66 29.07 -8.78 -5.88
N ASN A 67 29.25 -8.25 -4.66
CA ASN A 67 30.54 -7.82 -4.13
C ASN A 67 31.15 -8.81 -3.12
N LYS A 68 30.77 -10.09 -3.19
CA LYS A 68 31.27 -11.12 -2.29
C LYS A 68 32.80 -11.17 -2.30
N GLY A 69 33.41 -11.17 -1.11
CA GLY A 69 34.87 -11.25 -0.94
C GLY A 69 35.63 -9.93 -1.08
N ARG A 70 34.96 -8.83 -1.44
CA ARG A 70 35.53 -7.47 -1.43
C ARG A 70 34.99 -6.60 -0.30
N GLN A 71 34.01 -7.09 0.44
CA GLN A 71 33.37 -6.33 1.49
C GLN A 71 34.17 -6.43 2.79
N TRP A 72 34.23 -5.32 3.53
CA TRP A 72 34.90 -5.28 4.83
C TRP A 72 34.40 -6.38 5.77
N LYS A 73 33.10 -6.68 5.77
CA LYS A 73 32.53 -7.75 6.60
C LYS A 73 33.08 -9.16 6.31
N ASP A 74 33.51 -9.42 5.08
CA ASP A 74 34.11 -10.70 4.69
C ASP A 74 35.62 -10.75 5.03
N ILE A 75 36.28 -9.59 5.10
CA ILE A 75 37.74 -9.48 5.26
C ILE A 75 38.12 -9.21 6.73
N ARG A 76 37.26 -8.52 7.49
CA ARG A 76 37.47 -8.08 8.88
C ARG A 76 37.94 -9.19 9.81
N ALA A 77 37.43 -10.41 9.64
CA ALA A 77 37.83 -11.55 10.46
C ALA A 77 39.35 -11.75 10.49
N LYS A 78 40.01 -11.60 9.33
CA LYS A 78 41.47 -11.76 9.20
C LYS A 78 42.29 -10.70 9.91
N TYR A 79 41.73 -9.51 10.14
CA TYR A 79 42.44 -8.39 10.76
C TYR A 79 42.23 -8.29 12.26
N ILE A 80 41.16 -8.87 12.79
CA ILE A 80 40.92 -8.93 14.24
C ILE A 80 41.76 -10.04 14.86
N GLU A 81 41.79 -11.20 14.22
CA GLU A 81 42.60 -12.34 14.67
C GLU A 81 44.10 -11.99 14.68
N ALA A 82 44.58 -11.26 13.66
CA ALA A 82 45.96 -10.79 13.59
C ALA A 82 46.31 -9.66 14.59
N GLY A 83 45.33 -9.03 15.23
CA GLY A 83 45.53 -7.99 16.25
C GLY A 83 45.51 -8.51 17.70
N ASP A 84 45.02 -9.74 17.91
CA ASP A 84 45.01 -10.42 19.21
C ASP A 84 46.25 -11.33 19.41
N GLU A 85 47.09 -11.48 18.37
CA GLU A 85 48.34 -12.27 18.37
C GLU A 85 49.62 -11.45 18.66
N GLU A 86 49.49 -10.17 19.02
CA GLU A 86 50.58 -9.26 19.45
C GLU A 86 50.44 -8.86 20.94
#